data_AF-A0A9Q3CG12-F1
#
_entry.id   AF-A0A9Q3CG12-F1
#
_cell.length_a   1.000
_cell.length_b   1.000
_cell.length_c   1.000
_cell.angle_alpha   90.00
_cell.angle_beta   90.00
_cell.angle_gamma   90.00
#
_symmetry.space_group_name_H-M   'P 1'
#
loop_
_entity.id
_entity.type
_entity.pdbx_description
1 polymer ?
#
loop_
_entity_poly.entity_id
_entity_poly.type
_entity_poly.pdbx_seq_one_letter_code
_entity_poly.pdbx_strand_id
1 'polypeptide(L)'
;MNPVVAANQASSDLIAQKIGETKPQFKISISNVDWHIQIRKSRELTTNLKKECFEIFEDNMRETYNKSSNGYNVKEKKKELFHRASKFMLISSASEINSMNQKTLHSETQQSGCPLAGFLMWRFDFEETLTDEMVEVVYCYEIQVRMEAKGKGLGKALMKLLEAIARGFSIPKLMLTVHQSNKHALQFYKVLGFSPDEICPSQVRGAEEADYQILFKTIQL
;
A
#
# COMPACT_ATOMS: atom_id res chain seq x y z
N MET A 1 24.70 3.59 -7.41
CA MET A 1 24.03 3.32 -6.12
C MET A 1 22.87 2.38 -6.40
N ASN A 2 22.70 1.30 -5.64
CA ASN A 2 21.61 0.36 -5.88
C ASN A 2 20.23 1.08 -5.77
N PRO A 3 19.29 0.86 -6.71
CA PRO A 3 17.96 1.48 -6.72
C PRO A 3 17.18 1.36 -5.39
N VAL A 4 17.16 0.17 -4.79
CA VAL A 4 16.44 -0.10 -3.53
C VAL A 4 17.08 0.65 -2.36
N VAL A 5 18.42 0.70 -2.32
CA VAL A 5 19.15 1.44 -1.27
C VAL A 5 18.85 2.94 -1.39
N ALA A 6 18.89 3.49 -2.60
CA ALA A 6 18.55 4.89 -2.85
C ALA A 6 17.09 5.20 -2.48
N ALA A 7 16.16 4.32 -2.88
CA ALA A 7 14.73 4.48 -2.62
C ALA A 7 14.39 4.38 -1.12
N ASN A 8 15.11 3.54 -0.36
CA ASN A 8 14.94 3.45 1.09
C ASN A 8 15.42 4.70 1.85
N GLN A 9 16.39 5.43 1.31
CA GLN A 9 16.90 6.68 1.87
C GLN A 9 16.05 7.91 1.48
N ALA A 10 15.17 7.78 0.48
CA ALA A 10 14.38 8.88 -0.04
C ALA A 10 13.51 9.58 1.03
N SER A 11 13.40 10.90 0.93
CA SER A 11 12.36 11.67 1.62
C SER A 11 11.00 11.41 0.96
N SER A 12 9.92 11.69 1.68
CA SER A 12 8.57 11.64 1.09
C SER A 12 8.44 12.62 -0.08
N ASP A 13 9.10 13.78 -0.01
CA ASP A 13 9.20 14.73 -1.13
C ASP A 13 9.88 14.13 -2.36
N LEU A 14 11.00 13.42 -2.19
CA LEU A 14 11.69 12.78 -3.32
C LEU A 14 10.81 11.69 -3.94
N ILE A 15 10.11 10.89 -3.12
CA ILE A 15 9.18 9.88 -3.64
C ILE A 15 8.06 10.53 -4.48
N ALA A 16 7.51 11.67 -4.02
CA ALA A 16 6.50 12.42 -4.77
C ALA A 16 7.06 12.97 -6.09
N GLN A 17 8.28 13.54 -6.07
CA GLN A 17 8.96 14.02 -7.27
C GLN A 17 9.19 12.91 -8.30
N LYS A 18 9.47 11.67 -7.86
CA LYS A 18 9.62 10.51 -8.74
C LYS A 18 8.36 10.15 -9.53
N ILE A 19 7.19 10.61 -9.09
CA ILE A 19 5.91 10.44 -9.80
C ILE A 19 5.38 11.74 -10.41
N GLY A 20 6.22 12.78 -10.51
CA GLY A 20 5.86 14.07 -11.11
C GLY A 20 5.14 15.04 -10.17
N GLU A 21 5.01 14.72 -8.88
CA GLU A 21 4.36 15.57 -7.89
C GLU A 21 5.37 16.50 -7.20
N THR A 22 4.98 17.75 -6.98
CA THR A 22 5.88 18.75 -6.36
C THR A 22 6.00 18.60 -4.84
N LYS A 23 4.99 17.99 -4.21
CA LYS A 23 4.90 17.80 -2.76
C LYS A 23 4.36 16.40 -2.45
N PRO A 24 4.69 15.84 -1.27
CA PRO A 24 4.16 14.55 -0.82
C PRO A 24 2.67 14.60 -0.45
N GLN A 25 2.03 15.77 -0.51
CA GLN A 25 0.59 15.93 -0.44
C GLN A 25 0.09 16.50 -1.77
N PHE A 26 -0.84 15.80 -2.42
CA PHE A 26 -1.38 16.18 -3.72
C PHE A 26 -2.80 15.66 -3.89
N LYS A 27 -3.49 16.12 -4.93
CA LYS A 27 -4.87 15.71 -5.24
C LYS A 27 -4.89 14.84 -6.48
N ILE A 28 -5.79 13.87 -6.48
CA ILE A 28 -6.15 13.09 -7.67
C ILE A 28 -7.67 13.14 -7.85
N SER A 29 -8.14 13.15 -9.09
CA SER A 29 -9.57 13.11 -9.41
C SER A 29 -9.92 11.76 -10.01
N ILE A 30 -10.87 11.06 -9.41
CA ILE A 30 -11.35 9.76 -9.88
C ILE A 30 -12.86 9.86 -10.05
N SER A 31 -13.36 9.69 -11.28
CA SER A 31 -14.78 9.79 -11.60
C SER A 31 -15.43 11.08 -11.08
N ASN A 32 -14.77 12.23 -11.28
CA ASN A 32 -15.18 13.56 -10.80
C ASN A 32 -15.24 13.74 -9.27
N VAL A 33 -14.64 12.81 -8.51
CA VAL A 33 -14.45 12.97 -7.06
C VAL A 33 -12.98 13.25 -6.79
N ASP A 34 -12.73 14.33 -6.06
CA ASP A 34 -11.38 14.71 -5.64
C ASP A 34 -10.98 13.97 -4.36
N TRP A 35 -9.78 13.41 -4.41
CA TRP A 35 -9.15 12.72 -3.30
C TRP A 35 -7.81 13.37 -3.01
N HIS A 36 -7.46 13.37 -1.74
CA HIS A 36 -6.17 13.86 -1.28
C HIS A 36 -5.27 12.68 -0.92
N ILE A 37 -4.09 12.64 -1.52
CA ILE A 37 -3.06 11.65 -1.24
C ILE A 37 -2.00 12.28 -0.35
N GLN A 38 -1.52 11.51 0.64
CA GLN A 38 -0.32 11.82 1.41
C GLN A 38 0.67 10.67 1.34
N ILE A 39 1.86 10.93 0.82
CA ILE A 39 3.01 10.03 0.91
C ILE A 39 3.72 10.29 2.24
N ARG A 40 3.88 9.23 3.05
CA ARG A 40 4.53 9.29 4.36
C ARG A 40 5.42 8.08 4.58
N LYS A 41 6.54 8.28 5.27
CA LYS A 41 7.27 7.15 5.90
C LYS A 41 6.58 6.74 7.20
N SER A 42 6.76 5.48 7.63
CA SER A 42 6.19 4.99 8.90
C SER A 42 6.51 5.90 10.10
N ARG A 43 7.74 6.41 10.16
CA ARG A 43 8.20 7.33 11.22
C ARG A 43 7.53 8.71 11.20
N GLU A 44 6.90 9.09 10.09
CA GLU A 44 6.21 10.36 9.89
C GLU A 44 4.71 10.27 10.21
N LEU A 45 4.20 9.06 10.46
CA LEU A 45 2.81 8.86 10.86
C LEU A 45 2.59 9.28 12.31
N THR A 46 1.60 10.15 12.53
CA THR A 46 1.12 10.50 13.86
C THR A 46 0.43 9.31 14.53
N THR A 47 0.25 9.36 15.86
CA THR A 47 -0.49 8.33 16.60
C THR A 47 -1.90 8.12 16.05
N ASN A 48 -2.58 9.21 15.66
CA ASN A 48 -3.92 9.13 15.06
C ASN A 48 -3.90 8.43 13.69
N LEU A 49 -2.96 8.77 12.80
CA LEU A 49 -2.86 8.11 11.49
C LEU A 49 -2.53 6.62 11.61
N LYS A 50 -1.66 6.24 12.56
CA LYS A 50 -1.39 4.82 12.84
C LYS A 50 -2.63 4.10 13.35
N LYS A 51 -3.41 4.75 14.23
CA LYS A 51 -4.68 4.21 14.71
C LYS A 51 -5.66 4.00 13.55
N GLU A 52 -5.89 5.00 12.71
CA GLU A 52 -6.80 4.89 11.56
C GLU A 52 -6.37 3.83 10.54
N CYS A 53 -5.07 3.76 10.19
CA CYS A 53 -4.58 2.70 9.30
C CYS A 53 -4.83 1.31 9.88
N PHE A 54 -4.61 1.14 11.19
CA PHE A 54 -4.81 -0.14 11.84
C PHE A 54 -6.30 -0.52 11.93
N GLU A 55 -7.19 0.45 12.21
CA GLU A 55 -8.64 0.24 12.21
C GLU A 55 -9.15 -0.21 10.83
N ILE A 56 -8.74 0.49 9.75
CA ILE A 56 -9.15 0.11 8.38
C ILE A 56 -8.66 -1.31 8.04
N PHE A 57 -7.42 -1.63 8.42
CA PHE A 57 -6.88 -2.98 8.23
C PHE A 57 -7.70 -4.02 9.01
N GLU A 58 -7.97 -3.78 10.29
CA GLU A 58 -8.70 -4.72 11.15
C GLU A 58 -10.13 -4.92 10.66
N ASP A 59 -10.84 -3.84 10.30
CA ASP A 59 -12.20 -3.90 9.74
C ASP A 59 -12.26 -4.78 8.47
N ASN A 60 -11.26 -4.67 7.60
CA ASN A 60 -11.22 -5.42 6.34
C ASN A 60 -10.71 -6.86 6.49
N MET A 61 -9.77 -7.10 7.41
CA MET A 61 -8.97 -8.33 7.41
C MET A 61 -9.21 -9.24 8.62
N ARG A 62 -9.85 -8.77 9.70
CA ARG A 62 -10.06 -9.55 10.94
C ARG A 62 -10.71 -10.90 10.68
N GLU A 63 -11.75 -10.95 9.85
CA GLU A 63 -12.42 -12.22 9.54
C GLU A 63 -11.54 -13.19 8.73
N THR A 64 -10.67 -12.66 7.87
CA THR A 64 -9.74 -13.47 7.08
C THR A 64 -8.66 -14.09 7.97
N TYR A 65 -8.08 -13.29 8.87
CA TYR A 65 -7.07 -13.77 9.81
C TYR A 65 -7.62 -14.75 10.86
N ASN A 66 -8.85 -14.52 11.35
CA ASN A 66 -9.51 -15.46 12.27
C ASN A 66 -9.75 -16.84 11.65
N LYS A 67 -9.83 -16.92 10.32
CA LYS A 67 -9.98 -18.18 9.58
C LYS A 67 -8.65 -18.79 9.13
N SER A 68 -7.54 -18.05 9.26
CA SER A 68 -6.21 -18.53 8.87
C SER A 68 -5.57 -19.39 9.96
N SER A 69 -4.74 -20.35 9.56
CA SER A 69 -4.01 -21.26 10.46
C SER A 69 -3.03 -20.55 11.39
N ASN A 70 -2.61 -19.32 11.06
CA ASN A 70 -1.49 -18.65 11.72
C ASN A 70 -1.92 -17.76 12.91
N GLY A 71 -3.23 -17.66 13.19
CA GLY A 71 -3.76 -16.81 14.26
C GLY A 71 -3.57 -15.31 13.99
N TYR A 72 -4.24 -14.47 14.78
CA TYR A 72 -4.16 -13.01 14.65
C TYR A 72 -3.45 -12.38 15.85
N ASN A 73 -2.16 -12.03 15.69
CA ASN A 73 -1.41 -11.31 16.71
C ASN A 73 -1.34 -9.81 16.39
N VAL A 74 -2.18 -9.03 17.08
CA VAL A 74 -2.26 -7.57 16.95
C VAL A 74 -0.91 -6.86 17.15
N LYS A 75 -0.08 -7.33 18.09
CA LYS A 75 1.22 -6.69 18.38
C LYS A 75 2.20 -6.91 17.24
N GLU A 76 2.28 -8.13 16.73
CA GLU A 76 3.15 -8.48 15.61
C GLU A 76 2.69 -7.77 14.34
N LYS A 77 1.37 -7.74 14.07
CA LYS A 77 0.86 -7.06 12.88
C LYS A 77 1.10 -5.55 12.93
N LYS A 78 0.95 -4.90 14.10
CA LYS A 78 1.32 -3.49 14.27
C LYS A 78 2.83 -3.27 14.04
N LYS A 79 3.68 -4.18 14.51
CA LYS A 79 5.13 -4.10 14.33
C LYS A 79 5.53 -4.25 12.86
N GLU A 80 4.88 -5.16 12.13
CA GLU A 80 5.04 -5.34 10.69
C GLU A 80 4.56 -4.11 9.91
N LEU A 81 3.32 -3.69 10.15
CA LEU A 81 2.70 -2.56 9.44
C LEU A 81 3.52 -1.28 9.61
N PHE A 82 3.90 -0.96 10.85
CA PHE A 82 4.62 0.27 11.18
C PHE A 82 6.15 0.09 11.25
N HIS A 83 6.70 -0.93 10.60
CA HIS A 83 8.15 -1.08 10.49
C HIS A 83 8.82 0.15 9.89
N ARG A 84 10.07 0.43 10.27
CA ARG A 84 10.81 1.63 9.83
C ARG A 84 10.95 1.75 8.31
N ALA A 85 10.99 0.62 7.62
CA ALA A 85 11.11 0.55 6.17
C ALA A 85 9.79 0.82 5.45
N SER A 86 8.65 0.72 6.13
CA SER A 86 7.33 0.92 5.53
C SER A 86 7.12 2.37 5.09
N LYS A 87 6.54 2.53 3.90
CA LYS A 87 6.01 3.79 3.37
C LYS A 87 4.51 3.63 3.10
N PHE A 88 3.81 4.74 3.13
CA PHE A 88 2.36 4.81 3.08
C PHE A 88 1.89 5.84 2.07
N MET A 89 0.87 5.49 1.30
CA MET A 89 0.01 6.40 0.56
C MET A 89 -1.31 6.42 1.31
N LEU A 90 -1.58 7.50 2.00
CA LEU A 90 -2.82 7.71 2.74
C LEU A 90 -3.79 8.45 1.82
N ILE A 91 -5.04 8.01 1.77
CA ILE A 91 -6.07 8.64 0.94
C ILE A 91 -7.24 9.10 1.80
N SER A 92 -7.68 10.34 1.59
CA SER A 92 -8.86 10.93 2.24
C SER A 92 -9.68 11.75 1.24
N SER A 93 -10.96 11.96 1.53
CA SER A 93 -11.84 12.74 0.66
C SER A 93 -11.45 14.23 0.67
N ALA A 94 -11.35 14.87 -0.49
CA ALA A 94 -10.98 16.28 -0.55
C ALA A 94 -12.10 17.21 -0.04
N SER A 95 -13.37 16.80 -0.16
CA SER A 95 -14.51 17.58 0.36
C SER A 95 -14.48 17.70 1.88
N GLU A 96 -14.11 16.62 2.57
CA GLU A 96 -14.03 16.56 4.03
C GLU A 96 -12.86 17.41 4.58
N ILE A 97 -11.74 17.50 3.85
CA ILE A 97 -10.62 18.40 4.19
C ILE A 97 -11.08 19.86 4.17
N ASN A 98 -11.78 20.26 3.10
CA ASN A 98 -12.24 21.64 2.95
C ASN A 98 -13.26 22.03 4.03
N SER A 99 -14.14 21.11 4.42
CA SER A 99 -15.11 21.31 5.50
C SER A 99 -14.46 21.42 6.90
N MET A 100 -13.33 20.75 7.13
CA MET A 100 -12.60 20.87 8.41
C MET A 100 -11.85 22.19 8.54
N ASN A 101 -11.23 22.66 7.46
CA ASN A 101 -10.53 23.96 7.46
C ASN A 101 -11.48 25.15 7.71
N GLN A 102 -12.79 24.98 7.50
CA GLN A 102 -13.80 25.99 7.85
C GLN A 102 -14.31 25.87 9.30
N LYS A 103 -14.24 24.69 9.93
CA LYS A 103 -14.73 24.45 11.30
C LYS A 103 -13.70 24.73 12.41
N THR A 104 -12.41 24.82 12.08
CA THR A 104 -11.32 25.04 13.05
C THR A 104 -11.21 26.46 13.61
N LEU A 105 -12.17 27.35 13.36
CA LEU A 105 -12.16 28.68 13.96
C LEU A 105 -12.57 28.70 15.45
N HIS A 106 -13.23 27.65 15.99
CA HIS A 106 -13.84 27.69 17.34
C HIS A 106 -13.63 26.44 18.23
N SER A 107 -12.51 25.70 18.14
CA SER A 107 -12.19 24.64 19.12
C SER A 107 -10.72 24.18 19.03
N GLU A 108 -9.92 24.49 20.04
CA GLU A 108 -8.47 24.23 20.10
C GLU A 108 -8.08 22.84 20.63
N THR A 109 -8.98 21.86 20.78
CA THR A 109 -8.66 20.64 21.55
C THR A 109 -8.77 19.28 20.85
N GLN A 110 -9.07 19.18 19.56
CA GLN A 110 -8.91 17.89 18.84
C GLN A 110 -8.47 18.11 17.38
N GLN A 111 -7.20 17.81 17.07
CA GLN A 111 -6.73 17.60 15.70
C GLN A 111 -7.32 16.30 15.14
N SER A 112 -8.63 16.28 14.93
CA SER A 112 -9.32 15.25 14.15
C SER A 112 -9.15 15.65 12.68
N GLY A 113 -8.09 15.15 12.05
CA GLY A 113 -7.90 15.29 10.61
C GLY A 113 -9.02 14.62 9.81
N CYS A 114 -9.07 14.87 8.50
CA CYS A 114 -10.00 14.21 7.60
C CYS A 114 -9.85 12.68 7.71
N PRO A 115 -10.95 11.92 7.93
CA PRO A 115 -10.86 10.47 8.04
C PRO A 115 -10.20 9.87 6.81
N LEU A 116 -9.35 8.87 7.03
CA LEU A 116 -8.78 8.10 5.94
C LEU A 116 -9.87 7.28 5.26
N ALA A 117 -10.00 7.43 3.95
CA ALA A 117 -10.79 6.54 3.11
C ALA A 117 -10.07 5.22 2.83
N GLY A 118 -8.74 5.20 3.00
CA GLY A 118 -7.90 4.03 2.79
C GLY A 118 -6.42 4.34 2.90
N PHE A 119 -5.60 3.31 2.71
CA PHE A 119 -4.16 3.43 2.56
C PHE A 119 -3.59 2.32 1.68
N LEU A 120 -2.39 2.56 1.15
CA LEU A 120 -1.52 1.53 0.60
C LEU A 120 -0.18 1.59 1.36
N MET A 121 0.35 0.44 1.77
CA MET A 121 1.63 0.30 2.44
C MET A 121 2.59 -0.54 1.60
N TRP A 122 3.79 -0.02 1.37
CA TRP A 122 4.83 -0.73 0.63
C TRP A 122 6.21 -0.60 1.25
N ARG A 123 7.14 -1.42 0.77
CA ARG A 123 8.58 -1.31 1.01
C ARG A 123 9.34 -1.42 -0.31
N PHE A 124 10.56 -0.89 -0.30
CA PHE A 124 11.57 -1.22 -1.30
C PHE A 124 12.44 -2.31 -0.69
N ASP A 125 12.54 -3.45 -1.36
CA ASP A 125 13.24 -4.61 -0.84
C ASP A 125 14.00 -5.35 -1.95
N PHE A 126 14.71 -6.39 -1.55
CA PHE A 126 15.19 -7.42 -2.46
C PHE A 126 14.38 -8.69 -2.24
N GLU A 127 14.08 -9.39 -3.33
CA GLU A 127 13.46 -10.71 -3.27
C GLU A 127 14.37 -11.71 -3.97
N GLU A 128 14.48 -12.91 -3.40
CA GLU A 128 15.25 -14.01 -3.97
C GLU A 128 14.48 -14.63 -5.14
N THR A 129 15.19 -15.04 -6.20
CA THR A 129 14.64 -15.79 -7.33
C THR A 129 14.82 -17.30 -7.11
N LEU A 130 14.30 -18.12 -8.03
CA LEU A 130 14.56 -19.57 -7.99
C LEU A 130 16.04 -19.95 -8.26
N THR A 131 16.87 -18.99 -8.66
CA THR A 131 18.30 -19.17 -8.91
C THR A 131 19.18 -18.57 -7.82
N ASP A 132 18.61 -18.27 -6.65
CA ASP A 132 19.26 -17.59 -5.51
C ASP A 132 19.83 -16.20 -5.87
N GLU A 133 19.35 -15.58 -6.95
CA GLU A 133 19.68 -14.21 -7.31
C GLU A 133 18.76 -13.23 -6.59
N MET A 134 19.27 -12.06 -6.23
CA MET A 134 18.47 -11.00 -5.62
C MET A 134 17.98 -10.02 -6.67
N VAL A 135 16.66 -9.82 -6.74
CA VAL A 135 16.04 -8.82 -7.62
C VAL A 135 15.50 -7.65 -6.81
N GLU A 136 15.65 -6.43 -7.32
CA GLU A 136 15.05 -5.24 -6.72
C GLU A 136 13.53 -5.25 -6.88
N VAL A 137 12.80 -5.03 -5.78
CA VAL A 137 11.35 -5.04 -5.78
C VAL A 137 10.74 -3.85 -5.05
N VAL A 138 9.59 -3.39 -5.55
CA VAL A 138 8.62 -2.67 -4.75
C VAL A 138 7.61 -3.70 -4.25
N TYR A 139 7.51 -3.89 -2.94
CA TYR A 139 6.61 -4.88 -2.36
C TYR A 139 5.41 -4.19 -1.72
N CYS A 140 4.21 -4.42 -2.25
CA CYS A 140 2.94 -3.99 -1.67
C CYS A 140 2.50 -4.98 -0.60
N TYR A 141 2.63 -4.60 0.68
CA TYR A 141 2.20 -5.45 1.78
C TYR A 141 0.70 -5.29 2.06
N GLU A 142 0.18 -4.08 1.95
CA GLU A 142 -1.23 -3.79 2.27
C GLU A 142 -1.81 -2.79 1.29
N ILE A 143 -3.05 -3.05 0.87
CA ILE A 143 -3.91 -2.06 0.21
C ILE A 143 -5.30 -2.19 0.81
N GLN A 144 -5.72 -1.17 1.55
CA GLN A 144 -6.93 -1.22 2.37
C GLN A 144 -7.78 0.02 2.08
N VAL A 145 -9.05 -0.19 1.78
CA VAL A 145 -10.01 0.87 1.49
C VAL A 145 -11.24 0.62 2.35
N ARG A 146 -11.77 1.66 2.99
CA ARG A 146 -13.02 1.59 3.76
C ARG A 146 -14.19 1.20 2.87
N MET A 147 -15.18 0.50 3.43
CA MET A 147 -16.29 -0.06 2.66
C MET A 147 -17.03 1.00 1.85
N GLU A 148 -17.24 2.18 2.43
CA GLU A 148 -17.95 3.33 1.86
C GLU A 148 -17.17 4.00 0.71
N ALA A 149 -15.88 3.69 0.59
CA ALA A 149 -14.98 4.19 -0.45
C ALA A 149 -14.59 3.12 -1.49
N LYS A 150 -15.01 1.85 -1.30
CA LYS A 150 -14.80 0.78 -2.28
C LYS A 150 -15.61 1.03 -3.56
N GLY A 151 -15.20 0.40 -4.66
CA GLY A 151 -15.85 0.54 -5.97
C GLY A 151 -15.62 1.89 -6.68
N LYS A 152 -14.99 2.88 -6.03
CA LYS A 152 -14.70 4.21 -6.58
C LYS A 152 -13.38 4.32 -7.34
N GLY A 153 -12.76 3.18 -7.69
CA GLY A 153 -11.48 3.16 -8.41
C GLY A 153 -10.22 3.45 -7.57
N LEU A 154 -10.35 3.67 -6.26
CA LEU A 154 -9.22 4.03 -5.39
C LEU A 154 -8.09 3.01 -5.40
N GLY A 155 -8.40 1.72 -5.27
CA GLY A 155 -7.39 0.67 -5.29
C GLY A 155 -6.57 0.68 -6.58
N LYS A 156 -7.24 0.85 -7.73
CA LYS A 156 -6.57 0.94 -9.04
C LYS A 156 -5.68 2.18 -9.13
N ALA A 157 -6.13 3.33 -8.60
CA ALA A 157 -5.32 4.54 -8.58
C ALA A 157 -4.07 4.38 -7.71
N LEU A 158 -4.21 3.82 -6.50
CA LEU A 158 -3.10 3.56 -5.59
C LEU A 158 -2.07 2.59 -6.20
N MET A 159 -2.51 1.51 -6.84
CA MET A 159 -1.60 0.58 -7.52
C MET A 159 -0.87 1.23 -8.69
N LYS A 160 -1.55 2.07 -9.49
CA LYS A 160 -0.90 2.82 -10.58
C LYS A 160 0.14 3.82 -10.06
N LEU A 161 -0.14 4.50 -8.95
CA LEU A 161 0.85 5.37 -8.30
C LEU A 161 2.05 4.55 -7.81
N LEU A 162 1.83 3.36 -7.25
CA LEU A 162 2.91 2.48 -6.83
C LEU A 162 3.76 1.97 -8.02
N GLU A 163 3.14 1.65 -9.15
CA GLU A 163 3.84 1.34 -10.41
C GLU A 163 4.68 2.53 -10.89
N ALA A 164 4.15 3.75 -10.82
CA ALA A 164 4.88 4.96 -11.17
C ALA A 164 6.07 5.22 -10.22
N ILE A 165 5.91 4.95 -8.91
CA ILE A 165 7.00 5.00 -7.93
C ILE A 165 8.10 4.00 -8.30
N ALA A 166 7.73 2.75 -8.62
CA ALA A 166 8.68 1.72 -9.04
C ALA A 166 9.48 2.18 -10.27
N ARG A 167 8.80 2.69 -11.30
CA ARG A 167 9.45 3.25 -12.50
C ARG A 167 10.36 4.43 -12.17
N GLY A 168 9.92 5.36 -11.34
CA GLY A 168 10.69 6.55 -10.98
C GLY A 168 12.00 6.24 -10.23
N PHE A 169 12.05 5.11 -9.52
CA PHE A 169 13.27 4.58 -8.89
C PHE A 169 14.01 3.55 -9.74
N SER A 170 13.57 3.26 -10.96
CA SER A 170 14.17 2.24 -11.83
C SER A 170 14.16 0.83 -11.21
N ILE A 171 13.11 0.49 -10.47
CA ILE A 171 12.92 -0.83 -9.87
C ILE A 171 12.05 -1.69 -10.80
N PRO A 172 12.54 -2.84 -11.29
CA PRO A 172 11.95 -3.56 -12.41
C PRO A 172 10.71 -4.38 -12.04
N LYS A 173 10.43 -4.58 -10.75
CA LYS A 173 9.42 -5.55 -10.29
C LYS A 173 8.57 -4.97 -9.17
N LEU A 174 7.24 -5.09 -9.32
CA LEU A 174 6.26 -4.81 -8.27
C LEU A 174 5.63 -6.12 -7.82
N MET A 175 5.70 -6.42 -6.52
CA MET A 175 5.24 -7.69 -5.93
C MET A 175 4.19 -7.47 -4.83
N LEU A 176 3.41 -8.51 -4.58
CA LEU A 176 2.47 -8.60 -3.45
C LEU A 176 2.14 -10.05 -3.13
N THR A 177 1.61 -10.30 -1.93
CA THR A 177 1.00 -11.58 -1.55
C THR A 177 -0.50 -11.42 -1.35
N VAL A 178 -1.27 -12.42 -1.81
CA VAL A 178 -2.73 -12.44 -1.66
C VAL A 178 -3.21 -13.83 -1.24
N HIS A 179 -4.10 -13.90 -0.25
CA HIS A 179 -4.72 -15.17 0.13
C HIS A 179 -5.61 -15.70 -1.00
N GLN A 180 -5.54 -17.01 -1.26
CA GLN A 180 -6.30 -17.69 -2.30
C GLN A 180 -7.81 -17.64 -2.06
N SER A 181 -8.25 -17.49 -0.80
CA SER A 181 -9.66 -17.32 -0.43
C SER A 181 -10.21 -15.96 -0.86
N ASN A 182 -9.36 -14.94 -1.04
CA ASN A 182 -9.76 -13.60 -1.45
C ASN A 182 -9.90 -13.48 -2.98
N LYS A 183 -10.95 -14.12 -3.52
CA LYS A 183 -11.23 -14.17 -4.97
C LYS A 183 -11.42 -12.78 -5.59
N HIS A 184 -11.97 -11.83 -4.83
CA HIS A 184 -12.12 -10.46 -5.28
C HIS A 184 -10.76 -9.77 -5.49
N ALA A 185 -9.83 -9.89 -4.53
CA ALA A 185 -8.48 -9.32 -4.67
C ALA A 185 -7.69 -10.01 -5.80
N LEU A 186 -7.77 -11.34 -5.92
CA LEU A 186 -7.14 -12.07 -7.03
C LEU A 186 -7.61 -11.56 -8.39
N GLN A 187 -8.92 -11.42 -8.59
CA GLN A 187 -9.47 -10.88 -9.84
C GLN A 187 -9.05 -9.42 -10.06
N PHE A 188 -9.04 -8.61 -9.01
CA PHE A 188 -8.56 -7.22 -9.07
C PHE A 188 -7.11 -7.14 -9.56
N TYR A 189 -6.18 -7.90 -8.97
CA TYR A 189 -4.77 -7.89 -9.37
C TYR A 189 -4.56 -8.46 -10.79
N LYS A 190 -5.29 -9.52 -11.15
CA LYS A 190 -5.27 -10.07 -12.51
C LYS A 190 -5.67 -9.02 -13.56
N VAL A 191 -6.72 -8.24 -13.31
CA VAL A 191 -7.16 -7.14 -14.20
C VAL A 191 -6.11 -6.02 -14.27
N LEU A 192 -5.29 -5.83 -13.24
CA LEU A 192 -4.17 -4.89 -13.26
C LEU A 192 -2.91 -5.44 -13.96
N GLY A 193 -2.94 -6.67 -14.44
CA GLY A 193 -1.83 -7.30 -15.15
C GLY A 193 -0.81 -7.99 -14.24
N PHE A 194 -1.19 -8.34 -13.02
CA PHE A 194 -0.38 -9.19 -12.16
C PHE A 194 -0.56 -10.67 -12.52
N SER A 195 0.52 -11.43 -12.38
CA SER A 195 0.58 -12.87 -12.56
C SER A 195 1.33 -13.53 -11.40
N PRO A 196 1.15 -14.83 -11.15
CA PRO A 196 1.97 -15.56 -10.18
C PRO A 196 3.46 -15.38 -10.48
N ASP A 197 4.23 -15.11 -9.43
CA ASP A 197 5.69 -15.02 -9.50
C ASP A 197 6.34 -16.40 -9.59
N GLU A 198 7.55 -16.49 -10.12
CA GLU A 198 8.28 -17.77 -10.19
C GLU A 198 8.48 -18.42 -8.82
N ILE A 199 8.65 -17.61 -7.77
CA ILE A 199 8.80 -18.09 -6.39
C ILE A 199 7.46 -18.38 -5.70
N CYS A 200 6.33 -18.14 -6.37
CA CYS A 200 5.03 -18.50 -5.83
C CYS A 200 4.96 -20.04 -5.69
N PRO A 201 4.52 -20.60 -4.55
CA PRO A 201 4.45 -22.05 -4.36
C PRO A 201 3.69 -22.78 -5.47
N SER A 202 2.68 -22.13 -6.06
CA SER A 202 1.91 -22.69 -7.20
C SER A 202 2.70 -22.84 -8.51
N GLN A 203 3.88 -22.20 -8.64
CA GLN A 203 4.77 -22.32 -9.79
C GLN A 203 5.89 -23.34 -9.58
N VAL A 204 6.15 -23.75 -8.33
CA VAL A 204 7.24 -24.65 -7.97
C VAL A 204 6.75 -26.10 -7.97
N ARG A 205 7.32 -26.95 -8.84
CA ARG A 205 6.94 -28.36 -8.92
C ARG A 205 7.28 -29.08 -7.61
N GLY A 206 6.27 -29.71 -7.00
CA GLY A 206 6.44 -30.50 -5.77
C GLY A 206 6.43 -29.66 -4.48
N ALA A 207 6.19 -28.36 -4.56
CA ALA A 207 5.90 -27.54 -3.39
C ALA A 207 4.55 -27.93 -2.77
N GLU A 208 4.43 -27.75 -1.45
CA GLU A 208 3.17 -27.93 -0.73
C GLU A 208 2.14 -26.87 -1.18
N GLU A 209 0.85 -27.24 -1.12
CA GLU A 209 -0.22 -26.29 -1.41
C GLU A 209 -0.22 -25.17 -0.36
N ALA A 210 0.07 -23.94 -0.81
CA ALA A 210 -0.05 -22.74 0.00
C ALA A 210 -1.45 -22.14 -0.10
N ASP A 211 -1.95 -21.54 0.98
CA ASP A 211 -3.23 -20.82 1.00
C ASP A 211 -3.14 -19.38 0.44
N TYR A 212 -1.97 -19.01 -0.09
CA TYR A 212 -1.69 -17.71 -0.69
C TYR A 212 -1.06 -17.85 -2.08
N GLN A 213 -0.96 -16.72 -2.80
CA GLN A 213 -0.19 -16.57 -4.02
C GLN A 213 0.70 -15.34 -3.92
N ILE A 214 1.94 -15.48 -4.37
CA ILE A 214 2.87 -14.38 -4.59
C ILE A 214 2.67 -13.93 -6.04
N LEU A 215 2.26 -12.68 -6.22
CA LEU A 215 2.02 -12.11 -7.54
C LEU A 215 3.05 -11.03 -7.83
N PHE A 216 3.38 -10.88 -9.10
CA PHE A 216 4.24 -9.80 -9.58
C PHE A 216 3.71 -9.16 -10.85
N LYS A 217 4.27 -7.98 -11.14
CA LYS A 217 4.17 -7.29 -12.42
C LYS A 217 5.51 -6.68 -12.77
N THR A 218 5.98 -6.92 -13.99
CA THR A 218 7.18 -6.26 -14.53
C THR A 218 6.90 -4.79 -14.81
N ILE A 219 7.82 -3.93 -14.41
CA ILE A 219 7.78 -2.50 -14.64
C ILE A 219 8.61 -2.18 -15.88
N GLN A 220 7.97 -1.54 -16.85
CA GLN A 220 8.67 -0.94 -17.99
C GLN A 220 9.40 0.31 -17.49
N LEU A 221 10.73 0.25 -17.49
CA LEU A 221 11.64 1.30 -17.03
C LEU A 221 11.87 2.37 -18.10
#